data_AF-A0A4V1WFV9-F1
#
_entry.id   AF-A0A4V1WFV9-F1
#
_cell.length_a   1.000
_cell.length_b   1.000
_cell.length_c   1.000
_cell.angle_alpha   90.00
_cell.angle_beta   90.00
_cell.angle_gamma   90.00
#
_symmetry.space_group_name_H-M   'P 1'
#
loop_
_entity.id
_entity.type
_entity.pdbx_description
1 polymer ?
#
loop_
_entity_poly.entity_id
_entity_poly.type
_entity_poly.pdbx_seq_one_letter_code
_entity_poly.pdbx_strand_id
1 'polypeptide(L)'
;MKKIAFLLLIIVSFSACKKEEYIKTSITFSDVEVTMYSELIAIIKYNVIVEGSPLVRESGTIVTVDPEVSYFNFKVVNDEKLLKNVSINLGVDAETQFFVRPYVITYEDTLYGEIQSFMSGSYYKVGNGVIDASGNNYETIILGNQEWMVENLKTFKYCNGDSIPLSNDITQFLDRNDEPQSLYYDFDINNYDTYGLLYNGYAIFDQRNICPCGWRVPTDYDWSELIIYLGNNKYTGSKMKTTGTLEEGTGLWKQPNGFANNLSGFSALPGGYQEYGPSYFYGKNTYAVFPYINTQGTESFLQMLSIDYVRGSIEILGNSNDRGMYTRCVKNL
;
A
#
# COMPACT_ATOMS: atom_id res chain seq x y z
N MET A 1 -56.48 -71.78 -70.27
CA MET A 1 -56.18 -71.07 -69.01
C MET A 1 -55.14 -70.00 -69.28
N LYS A 2 -55.53 -68.72 -69.41
CA LYS A 2 -54.62 -67.57 -69.56
C LYS A 2 -54.35 -66.99 -68.16
N LYS A 3 -53.09 -66.88 -67.75
CA LYS A 3 -52.70 -66.15 -66.52
C LYS A 3 -52.32 -64.71 -66.91
N ILE A 4 -53.00 -63.74 -66.31
CA ILE A 4 -52.67 -62.31 -66.38
C ILE A 4 -51.80 -62.01 -65.15
N ALA A 5 -50.59 -61.48 -65.37
CA ALA A 5 -49.73 -60.99 -64.30
C ALA A 5 -49.87 -59.47 -64.22
N PHE A 6 -50.30 -58.95 -63.07
CA PHE A 6 -50.39 -57.53 -62.77
C PHE A 6 -49.03 -57.07 -62.22
N LEU A 7 -48.39 -56.11 -62.88
CA LEU A 7 -47.14 -55.50 -62.42
C LEU A 7 -47.49 -54.23 -61.62
N LEU A 8 -47.26 -54.24 -60.31
CA LEU A 8 -47.44 -53.07 -59.44
C LEU A 8 -46.14 -52.24 -59.47
N LEU A 9 -46.21 -50.99 -59.95
CA LEU A 9 -45.09 -50.05 -59.94
C LEU A 9 -45.12 -49.25 -58.62
N ILE A 10 -44.14 -49.49 -57.74
CA ILE A 10 -43.98 -48.72 -56.49
C ILE A 10 -43.09 -47.50 -56.79
N ILE A 11 -43.65 -46.31 -56.69
CA ILE A 11 -42.92 -45.04 -56.79
C ILE A 11 -42.41 -44.70 -55.38
N VAL A 12 -41.09 -44.75 -55.18
CA VAL A 12 -40.44 -44.29 -53.94
C VAL A 12 -40.00 -42.84 -54.15
N SER A 13 -40.62 -41.91 -53.43
CA SER A 13 -40.21 -40.50 -53.38
C SER A 13 -39.09 -40.33 -52.35
N PHE A 14 -37.89 -39.97 -52.79
CA PHE A 14 -36.82 -39.54 -51.89
C PHE A 14 -37.02 -38.06 -51.52
N SER A 15 -37.34 -37.80 -50.26
CA SER A 15 -37.29 -36.43 -49.70
C SER A 15 -35.82 -36.10 -49.43
N ALA A 16 -35.26 -35.15 -50.19
CA ALA A 16 -33.91 -34.64 -49.96
C ALA A 16 -33.89 -33.81 -48.67
N CYS A 17 -33.13 -34.27 -47.67
CA CYS A 17 -32.87 -33.52 -46.44
C CYS A 17 -31.97 -32.32 -46.80
N LYS A 18 -32.45 -31.08 -46.60
CA LYS A 18 -31.60 -29.89 -46.73
C LYS A 18 -30.58 -29.90 -45.58
N LYS A 19 -29.29 -29.88 -45.93
CA LYS A 19 -28.18 -29.75 -44.98
C LYS A 19 -28.30 -28.37 -44.31
N GLU A 20 -28.61 -28.34 -43.01
CA GLU A 20 -28.50 -27.12 -42.22
C GLU A 20 -27.03 -26.68 -42.22
N GLU A 21 -26.79 -25.42 -42.58
CA GLU A 21 -25.48 -24.80 -42.53
C GLU A 21 -25.08 -24.70 -41.06
N TYR A 22 -24.16 -25.57 -40.62
CA TYR A 22 -23.53 -25.46 -39.32
C TYR A 22 -22.67 -24.19 -39.34
N ILE A 23 -23.19 -23.09 -38.80
CA ILE A 23 -22.41 -21.87 -38.59
C ILE A 23 -21.34 -22.24 -37.57
N LYS A 24 -20.09 -22.37 -38.03
CA LYS A 24 -18.95 -22.61 -37.16
C LYS A 24 -18.87 -21.44 -36.19
N THR A 25 -19.08 -21.74 -34.92
CA THR A 25 -18.99 -20.72 -33.88
C THR A 25 -17.55 -20.24 -33.77
N SER A 26 -17.36 -18.92 -33.77
CA SER A 26 -16.05 -18.29 -33.57
C SER A 26 -16.15 -17.30 -32.41
N ILE A 27 -15.15 -17.31 -31.53
CA ILE A 27 -15.00 -16.32 -30.48
C ILE A 27 -13.59 -15.76 -30.60
N THR A 28 -13.50 -14.44 -30.74
CA THR A 28 -12.25 -13.68 -30.75
C THR A 28 -12.33 -12.52 -29.78
N PHE A 29 -11.19 -11.87 -29.52
CA PHE A 29 -11.08 -10.76 -28.59
C PHE A 29 -10.52 -9.55 -29.33
N SER A 30 -10.92 -8.35 -28.94
CA SER A 30 -10.14 -7.15 -29.28
C SER A 30 -8.83 -7.13 -28.51
N ASP A 31 -7.96 -6.18 -28.87
CA ASP A 31 -6.83 -5.82 -28.02
C ASP A 31 -7.32 -5.42 -26.62
N VAL A 32 -6.48 -5.71 -25.63
CA VAL A 32 -6.74 -5.37 -24.23
C VAL A 32 -6.21 -3.99 -23.94
N GLU A 33 -7.10 -3.08 -23.56
CA GLU A 33 -6.74 -1.74 -23.12
C GLU A 33 -6.60 -1.73 -21.59
N VAL A 34 -5.48 -1.24 -21.10
CA VAL A 34 -5.25 -1.02 -19.67
C VAL A 34 -5.05 0.47 -19.41
N THR A 35 -5.83 1.02 -18.49
CA THR A 35 -5.70 2.42 -18.06
C THR A 35 -5.60 2.48 -16.53
N MET A 36 -4.65 3.25 -16.01
CA MET A 36 -4.56 3.46 -14.56
C MET A 36 -5.53 4.56 -14.15
N TYR A 37 -6.50 4.22 -13.29
CA TYR A 37 -7.41 5.20 -12.67
C TYR A 37 -6.73 5.93 -11.51
N SER A 38 -5.91 5.21 -10.76
CA SER A 38 -4.99 5.73 -9.74
C SER A 38 -3.73 4.87 -9.74
N GLU A 39 -2.73 5.21 -8.92
CA GLU A 39 -1.48 4.42 -8.81
C GLU A 39 -1.73 2.93 -8.54
N LEU A 40 -2.81 2.60 -7.81
CA LEU A 40 -3.12 1.25 -7.34
C LEU A 40 -4.44 0.68 -7.88
N ILE A 41 -5.05 1.35 -8.87
CA ILE A 41 -6.29 0.88 -9.50
C ILE A 41 -6.13 0.92 -11.02
N ALA A 42 -6.14 -0.27 -11.63
CA ALA A 42 -6.15 -0.44 -13.08
C ALA A 42 -7.57 -0.72 -13.58
N ILE A 43 -7.91 -0.17 -14.74
CA ILE A 43 -9.13 -0.46 -15.48
C ILE A 43 -8.74 -1.21 -16.75
N ILE A 44 -9.21 -2.45 -16.86
CA ILE A 44 -8.96 -3.35 -17.99
C ILE A 44 -10.22 -3.39 -18.86
N LYS A 45 -10.07 -3.13 -20.16
CA LYS A 45 -11.18 -3.15 -21.13
C LYS A 45 -10.84 -3.97 -22.37
N TYR A 46 -11.80 -4.73 -22.85
CA TYR A 46 -11.74 -5.41 -24.15
C TYR A 46 -13.14 -5.84 -24.57
N ASN A 47 -13.27 -6.19 -25.85
CA ASN A 47 -14.51 -6.72 -26.42
C ASN A 47 -14.36 -8.20 -26.77
N VAL A 48 -15.42 -8.96 -26.55
CA VAL A 48 -15.55 -10.35 -27.01
C VAL A 48 -16.43 -10.36 -28.26
N ILE A 49 -15.83 -10.74 -29.38
CA ILE A 49 -16.47 -10.80 -30.69
C ILE A 49 -16.92 -12.25 -30.91
N VAL A 50 -18.20 -12.44 -31.21
CA VAL A 50 -18.83 -13.76 -31.26
C VAL A 50 -19.62 -13.90 -32.54
N GLU A 51 -19.32 -14.93 -33.32
CA GLU A 51 -20.12 -15.35 -34.47
C GLU A 51 -20.83 -16.67 -34.15
N GLY A 52 -22.13 -16.74 -34.40
CA GLY A 52 -22.97 -17.88 -34.02
C GLY A 52 -23.46 -17.80 -32.56
N SER A 53 -23.78 -18.97 -31.99
CA SER A 53 -24.40 -19.10 -30.66
C SER A 53 -23.67 -20.14 -29.80
N PRO A 54 -22.44 -19.84 -29.33
CA PRO A 54 -21.66 -20.78 -28.53
C PRO A 54 -22.38 -21.11 -27.22
N LEU A 55 -22.29 -22.38 -26.81
CA LEU A 55 -22.60 -22.76 -25.44
C LEU A 55 -21.39 -22.46 -24.56
N VAL A 56 -21.46 -21.35 -23.82
CA VAL A 56 -20.39 -20.87 -22.95
C VAL A 56 -20.61 -21.32 -21.50
N ARG A 57 -19.55 -21.80 -20.86
CA ARG A 57 -19.54 -22.19 -19.45
C ARG A 57 -19.09 -21.04 -18.57
N GLU A 58 -18.04 -20.34 -19.00
CA GLU A 58 -17.37 -19.30 -18.22
C GLU A 58 -16.69 -18.31 -19.18
N SER A 59 -16.64 -17.04 -18.81
CA SER A 59 -15.75 -16.06 -19.43
C SER A 59 -15.20 -15.13 -18.36
N GLY A 60 -14.06 -14.53 -18.62
CA GLY A 60 -13.43 -13.64 -17.67
C GLY A 60 -12.06 -13.17 -18.12
N THR A 61 -11.29 -12.67 -17.16
CA THR A 61 -9.90 -12.23 -17.35
C THR A 61 -9.01 -12.91 -16.32
N ILE A 62 -7.94 -13.55 -16.80
CA ILE A 62 -6.84 -14.00 -15.94
C ILE A 62 -6.00 -12.78 -15.59
N VAL A 63 -5.61 -12.65 -14.32
CA VAL A 63 -4.75 -11.59 -13.82
C VAL A 63 -3.66 -12.23 -12.97
N THR A 64 -2.40 -11.94 -13.28
CA THR A 64 -1.27 -12.58 -12.60
C THR A 64 -0.02 -11.71 -12.62
N VAL A 65 0.92 -11.99 -11.73
CA VAL A 65 2.29 -11.44 -11.76
C VAL A 65 3.28 -12.42 -12.40
N ASP A 66 2.80 -13.62 -12.75
CA ASP A 66 3.56 -14.66 -13.43
C ASP A 66 3.56 -14.40 -14.94
N PRO A 67 4.72 -14.26 -15.60
CA PRO A 67 4.78 -14.11 -17.06
C PRO A 67 4.22 -15.34 -17.80
N GLU A 68 4.19 -16.53 -17.18
CA GLU A 68 3.58 -17.74 -17.75
C GLU A 68 2.07 -17.77 -17.48
N VAL A 69 1.32 -16.89 -18.15
CA VAL A 69 -0.12 -16.73 -17.92
C VAL A 69 -0.89 -18.00 -18.28
N SER A 70 -1.44 -18.64 -17.26
CA SER A 70 -2.19 -19.90 -17.34
C SER A 70 -3.59 -19.79 -16.75
N TYR A 71 -4.43 -20.75 -17.08
CA TYR A 71 -5.78 -20.88 -16.52
C TYR A 71 -5.83 -21.06 -14.99
N PHE A 72 -4.74 -21.54 -14.39
CA PHE A 72 -4.68 -21.80 -12.94
C PHE A 72 -4.33 -20.56 -12.11
N ASN A 73 -3.94 -19.46 -12.76
CA ASN A 73 -3.72 -18.20 -12.07
C ASN A 73 -5.06 -17.59 -11.60
N PHE A 74 -4.99 -16.49 -10.85
CA PHE A 74 -6.18 -15.78 -10.39
C PHE A 74 -7.03 -15.29 -11.57
N LYS A 75 -8.35 -15.38 -11.44
CA LYS A 75 -9.32 -15.03 -12.47
C LYS A 75 -10.39 -14.10 -11.93
N VAL A 76 -10.69 -13.06 -12.69
CA VAL A 76 -11.91 -12.28 -12.54
C VAL A 76 -12.95 -12.88 -13.49
N VAL A 77 -13.90 -13.63 -12.93
CA VAL A 77 -14.98 -14.26 -13.69
C VAL A 77 -16.07 -13.23 -13.94
N ASN A 78 -16.56 -13.15 -15.17
CA ASN A 78 -17.68 -12.26 -15.52
C ASN A 78 -18.98 -12.77 -14.89
N ASP A 79 -19.81 -11.86 -14.38
CA ASP A 79 -21.13 -12.19 -13.83
C ASP A 79 -22.05 -12.83 -14.89
N GLU A 80 -21.91 -12.41 -16.15
CA GLU A 80 -22.56 -13.00 -17.29
C GLU A 80 -21.62 -13.94 -18.03
N LYS A 81 -22.14 -15.12 -18.41
CA LYS A 81 -21.36 -16.17 -19.07
C LYS A 81 -20.68 -15.69 -20.36
N LEU A 82 -21.22 -14.67 -21.04
CA LEU A 82 -20.61 -14.08 -22.23
C LEU A 82 -20.90 -12.58 -22.30
N LEU A 83 -20.15 -11.80 -21.53
CA LEU A 83 -20.19 -10.34 -21.59
C LEU A 83 -19.39 -9.84 -22.80
N LYS A 84 -20.05 -9.13 -23.72
CA LYS A 84 -19.39 -8.66 -24.97
C LYS A 84 -18.46 -7.48 -24.76
N ASN A 85 -18.75 -6.60 -23.80
CA ASN A 85 -17.91 -5.45 -23.47
C ASN A 85 -17.47 -5.61 -22.02
N VAL A 86 -16.21 -6.00 -21.80
CA VAL A 86 -15.67 -6.25 -20.47
C VAL A 86 -14.97 -4.99 -19.98
N SER A 87 -15.25 -4.62 -18.73
CA SER A 87 -14.57 -3.53 -18.01
C SER A 87 -14.36 -3.96 -16.57
N ILE A 88 -13.10 -4.14 -16.16
CA ILE A 88 -12.74 -4.63 -14.82
C ILE A 88 -11.95 -3.55 -14.09
N ASN A 89 -12.39 -3.21 -12.88
CA ASN A 89 -11.61 -2.40 -11.95
C ASN A 89 -10.81 -3.34 -11.05
N LEU A 90 -9.49 -3.22 -11.10
CA LEU A 90 -8.57 -4.11 -10.40
C LEU A 90 -7.73 -3.30 -9.41
N GLY A 91 -7.79 -3.66 -8.13
CA GLY A 91 -6.80 -3.22 -7.15
C GLY A 91 -5.48 -3.96 -7.39
N VAL A 92 -4.38 -3.22 -7.48
CA VAL A 92 -3.05 -3.76 -7.77
C VAL A 92 -2.05 -3.37 -6.69
N ASP A 93 -1.11 -4.26 -6.38
CA ASP A 93 0.04 -3.94 -5.54
C ASP A 93 0.96 -2.96 -6.27
N ALA A 94 1.56 -2.01 -5.55
CA ALA A 94 2.45 -1.01 -6.13
C ALA A 94 3.72 -1.63 -6.75
N GLU A 95 4.32 -0.91 -7.70
CA GLU A 95 5.61 -1.22 -8.34
C GLU A 95 5.72 -2.69 -8.83
N THR A 96 4.58 -3.24 -9.26
CA THR A 96 4.43 -4.66 -9.60
C THR A 96 4.04 -4.80 -11.06
N GLN A 97 4.69 -5.75 -11.75
CA GLN A 97 4.34 -6.12 -13.12
C GLN A 97 3.17 -7.09 -13.12
N PHE A 98 2.10 -6.73 -13.83
CA PHE A 98 0.93 -7.57 -14.03
C PHE A 98 0.81 -8.00 -15.48
N PHE A 99 0.24 -9.19 -15.67
CA PHE A 99 -0.15 -9.77 -16.94
C PHE A 99 -1.64 -10.10 -16.89
N VAL A 100 -2.35 -9.70 -17.93
CA VAL A 100 -3.79 -9.92 -18.06
C VAL A 100 -4.09 -10.65 -19.36
N ARG A 101 -5.04 -11.58 -19.30
CA ARG A 101 -5.43 -12.37 -20.47
C ARG A 101 -6.93 -12.70 -20.46
N PRO A 102 -7.69 -12.21 -21.44
CA PRO A 102 -9.08 -12.61 -21.63
C PRO A 102 -9.20 -14.11 -21.90
N TYR A 103 -10.29 -14.71 -21.43
CA TYR A 103 -10.61 -16.09 -21.78
C TYR A 103 -12.13 -16.33 -21.89
N VAL A 104 -12.49 -17.34 -22.69
CA VAL A 104 -13.84 -17.92 -22.76
C VAL A 104 -13.71 -19.45 -22.78
N ILE A 105 -14.42 -20.12 -21.87
CA ILE A 105 -14.53 -21.58 -21.82
C ILE A 105 -15.87 -21.99 -22.41
N THR A 106 -15.83 -22.78 -23.47
CA THR A 106 -17.02 -23.43 -24.04
C THR A 106 -17.12 -24.88 -23.55
N TYR A 107 -18.11 -25.63 -24.04
CA TYR A 107 -18.12 -27.08 -23.81
C TYR A 107 -17.10 -27.85 -24.66
N GLU A 108 -16.54 -27.21 -25.69
CA GLU A 108 -15.65 -27.86 -26.66
C GLU A 108 -14.19 -27.45 -26.47
N ASP A 109 -13.93 -26.19 -26.08
CA ASP A 109 -12.58 -25.61 -26.05
C ASP A 109 -12.45 -24.46 -25.04
N THR A 110 -11.22 -24.05 -24.76
CA THR A 110 -10.89 -22.81 -24.04
C THR A 110 -10.14 -21.86 -24.97
N LEU A 111 -10.73 -20.69 -25.18
CA LEU A 111 -10.24 -19.67 -26.09
C LEU A 111 -9.66 -18.52 -25.28
N TYR A 112 -8.53 -17.99 -25.73
CA TYR A 112 -7.82 -16.91 -25.06
C TYR A 112 -7.62 -15.71 -25.98
N GLY A 113 -7.63 -14.53 -25.38
CA GLY A 113 -7.10 -13.33 -26.01
C GLY A 113 -5.57 -13.26 -25.90
N GLU A 114 -5.03 -12.20 -26.47
CA GLU A 114 -3.62 -11.84 -26.31
C GLU A 114 -3.31 -11.47 -24.85
N ILE A 115 -2.06 -11.71 -24.45
CA ILE A 115 -1.56 -11.30 -23.13
C ILE A 115 -1.16 -9.83 -23.22
N GLN A 116 -1.72 -9.00 -22.33
CA GLN A 116 -1.27 -7.63 -22.13
C GLN A 116 -0.57 -7.53 -20.77
N SER A 117 0.56 -6.82 -20.72
CA SER A 117 1.22 -6.52 -19.45
C SER A 117 1.19 -5.02 -19.14
N PHE A 118 1.28 -4.69 -17.85
CA PHE A 118 1.39 -3.31 -17.37
C PHE A 118 2.12 -3.28 -16.03
N MET A 119 2.69 -2.11 -15.68
CA MET A 119 3.26 -1.83 -14.37
C MET A 119 2.27 -1.00 -13.57
N SER A 120 2.06 -1.34 -12.30
CA SER A 120 1.36 -0.47 -11.35
C SER A 120 2.22 0.72 -10.92
N GLY A 121 1.57 1.74 -10.36
CA GLY A 121 2.24 2.92 -9.81
C GLY A 121 2.89 2.67 -8.45
N SER A 122 3.38 3.74 -7.81
CA SER A 122 3.95 3.67 -6.46
C SER A 122 2.88 3.94 -5.38
N TYR A 123 3.11 3.52 -4.14
CA TYR A 123 2.24 3.92 -3.02
C TYR A 123 2.35 5.42 -2.72
N TYR A 124 3.40 6.10 -3.15
CA TYR A 124 3.58 7.51 -2.83
C TYR A 124 3.97 8.34 -4.03
N LYS A 125 3.73 9.65 -3.89
CA LYS A 125 4.30 10.67 -4.78
C LYS A 125 5.29 11.49 -3.98
N VAL A 126 6.34 11.98 -4.63
CA VAL A 126 7.26 12.92 -4.01
C VAL A 126 6.48 14.22 -3.70
N GLY A 127 6.56 14.66 -2.45
CA GLY A 127 5.97 15.91 -1.99
C GLY A 127 6.87 17.11 -2.29
N ASN A 128 6.47 18.30 -1.84
CA ASN A 128 7.22 19.52 -2.15
C ASN A 128 8.41 19.77 -1.20
N GLY A 129 8.56 18.94 -0.17
CA GLY A 129 9.45 19.20 0.95
C GLY A 129 8.91 20.26 1.91
N VAL A 130 9.57 20.40 3.06
CA VAL A 130 9.22 21.42 4.07
C VAL A 130 10.46 21.89 4.83
N ILE A 131 10.46 23.16 5.24
CA ILE A 131 11.50 23.77 6.07
C ILE A 131 10.91 24.13 7.43
N ASP A 132 11.58 23.75 8.52
CA ASP A 132 11.17 24.11 9.89
C ASP A 132 11.65 25.52 10.32
N ALA A 133 11.27 25.93 11.54
CA ALA A 133 11.67 27.24 12.09
C ALA A 133 13.17 27.34 12.44
N SER A 134 13.88 26.21 12.52
CA SER A 134 15.32 26.11 12.69
C SER A 134 16.09 26.15 11.36
N GLY A 135 15.39 26.11 10.22
CA GLY A 135 15.99 26.11 8.88
C GLY A 135 16.39 24.72 8.38
N ASN A 136 15.96 23.64 9.04
CA ASN A 136 16.17 22.28 8.54
C ASN A 136 15.20 22.01 7.38
N ASN A 137 15.71 21.47 6.28
CA ASN A 137 14.92 21.00 5.15
C ASN A 137 14.62 19.50 5.28
N TYR A 138 13.40 19.11 4.92
CA TYR A 138 12.90 17.75 4.99
C TYR A 138 12.28 17.35 3.66
N GLU A 139 12.56 16.12 3.24
CA GLU A 139 11.81 15.50 2.17
C GLU A 139 10.41 15.12 2.66
N THR A 140 9.44 15.15 1.74
CA THR A 140 8.07 14.78 2.03
C THR A 140 7.53 13.85 0.96
N ILE A 141 6.52 13.09 1.34
CA ILE A 141 5.83 12.14 0.46
C ILE A 141 4.33 12.27 0.62
N ILE A 142 3.60 12.12 -0.47
CA ILE A 142 2.15 12.11 -0.50
C ILE A 142 1.67 10.66 -0.50
N LEU A 143 0.92 10.31 0.53
CA LEU A 143 0.29 9.01 0.76
C LEU A 143 -1.22 9.22 0.85
N GLY A 144 -1.94 8.90 -0.23
CA GLY A 144 -3.36 9.22 -0.35
C GLY A 144 -3.61 10.73 -0.29
N ASN A 145 -4.34 11.19 0.72
CA ASN A 145 -4.69 12.60 0.93
C ASN A 145 -3.80 13.31 1.97
N GLN A 146 -2.71 12.66 2.38
CA GLN A 146 -1.80 13.16 3.42
C GLN A 146 -0.40 13.34 2.85
N GLU A 147 0.24 14.45 3.19
CA GLU A 147 1.66 14.68 2.99
C GLU A 147 2.40 14.44 4.31
N TRP A 148 3.38 13.53 4.29
CA TRP A 148 4.15 13.10 5.46
C TRP A 148 5.62 13.46 5.29
N MET A 149 6.27 13.82 6.40
CA MET A 149 7.73 13.93 6.45
C MET A 149 8.39 12.54 6.32
N VAL A 150 9.48 12.47 5.54
CA VAL A 150 10.30 11.26 5.39
C VAL A 150 11.25 11.10 6.55
N GLU A 151 11.87 12.18 7.01
CA GLU A 151 12.79 12.17 8.14
C GLU A 151 12.11 12.54 9.46
N ASN A 152 12.72 12.14 10.57
CA ASN A 152 12.29 12.58 11.89
C ASN A 152 12.63 14.08 12.09
N LEU A 153 11.76 14.77 12.83
CA LEU A 153 11.92 16.18 13.14
C LEU A 153 13.22 16.43 13.93
N LYS A 154 13.91 17.52 13.61
CA LYS A 154 15.20 17.92 14.20
C LYS A 154 15.30 19.43 14.48
N THR A 155 14.15 20.05 14.72
CA THR A 155 14.04 21.47 15.07
C THR A 155 14.47 21.75 16.51
N PHE A 156 15.07 22.92 16.73
CA PHE A 156 15.27 23.50 18.06
C PHE A 156 14.26 24.62 18.34
N LYS A 157 13.28 24.81 17.46
CA LYS A 157 12.30 25.89 17.54
C LYS A 157 10.90 25.40 17.21
N TYR A 158 9.93 25.96 17.92
CA TYR A 158 8.53 25.90 17.53
C TYR A 158 8.28 26.72 16.25
N CYS A 159 7.14 26.49 15.60
CA CYS A 159 6.72 27.25 14.41
C CYS A 159 6.73 28.77 14.65
N ASN A 160 6.38 29.24 15.85
CA ASN A 160 6.42 30.66 16.19
C ASN A 160 7.84 31.25 16.41
N GLY A 161 8.88 30.41 16.35
CA GLY A 161 10.29 30.79 16.52
C GLY A 161 10.83 30.65 17.93
N ASP A 162 9.99 30.33 18.93
CA ASP A 162 10.43 30.11 20.31
C ASP A 162 11.33 28.88 20.40
N SER A 163 12.36 28.95 21.23
CA SER A 163 13.31 27.84 21.42
C SER A 163 12.70 26.67 22.20
N ILE A 164 13.12 25.46 21.83
CA ILE A 164 12.92 24.22 22.57
C ILE A 164 14.24 23.91 23.28
N PRO A 165 14.27 23.87 24.63
CA PRO A 165 15.47 23.54 25.39
C PRO A 165 16.07 22.19 25.03
N LEU A 166 17.39 22.12 24.85
CA LEU A 166 18.12 20.87 24.65
C LEU A 166 18.62 20.33 26.00
N SER A 167 18.39 19.04 26.24
CA SER A 167 18.96 18.28 27.34
C SER A 167 20.14 17.43 26.82
N ASN A 168 21.34 17.69 27.35
CA ASN A 168 22.58 17.10 26.85
C ASN A 168 23.00 15.81 27.57
N ASP A 169 22.30 15.45 28.64
CA ASP A 169 22.55 14.25 29.42
C ASP A 169 21.27 13.80 30.12
N ILE A 170 21.32 12.59 30.67
CA ILE A 170 20.18 11.98 31.35
C ILE A 170 19.78 12.76 32.61
N THR A 171 20.72 13.43 33.29
CA THR A 171 20.41 14.21 34.50
C THR A 171 19.55 15.42 34.12
N GLN A 172 19.96 16.19 33.12
CA GLN A 172 19.17 17.31 32.60
C GLN A 172 17.78 16.88 32.12
N PHE A 173 17.71 15.73 31.44
CA PHE A 173 16.44 15.19 30.94
C PHE A 173 15.46 14.87 32.08
N LEU A 174 15.96 14.23 33.15
CA LEU A 174 15.16 13.87 34.32
C LEU A 174 14.81 15.07 35.21
N ASP A 175 15.69 16.09 35.27
CA ASP A 175 15.46 17.29 36.07
C ASP A 175 14.39 18.23 35.45
N ARG A 176 14.23 18.22 34.12
CA ARG A 176 13.24 19.03 33.38
C ARG A 176 11.95 18.26 33.05
N ASN A 177 11.42 17.52 34.01
CA ASN A 177 10.34 16.55 33.78
C ASN A 177 8.93 17.15 33.62
N ASP A 178 8.79 18.46 33.70
CA ASP A 178 7.55 19.24 33.52
C ASP A 178 7.69 20.40 32.51
N GLU A 179 8.82 20.47 31.80
CA GLU A 179 9.10 21.50 30.80
C GLU A 179 9.29 20.89 29.41
N PRO A 180 8.98 21.60 28.32
CA PRO A 180 9.34 21.16 26.97
C PRO A 180 10.85 21.01 26.80
N GLN A 181 11.27 19.92 26.16
CA GLN A 181 12.69 19.68 25.85
C GLN A 181 12.89 18.78 24.64
N SER A 182 14.07 18.90 24.04
CA SER A 182 14.62 18.02 23.02
C SER A 182 15.89 17.32 23.53
N LEU A 183 16.26 16.21 22.90
CA LEU A 183 17.50 15.49 23.17
C LEU A 183 18.00 14.75 21.92
N TYR A 184 19.31 14.55 21.85
CA TYR A 184 19.90 13.64 20.88
C TYR A 184 19.69 12.20 21.30
N TYR A 185 19.65 11.32 20.32
CA TYR A 185 19.71 9.89 20.55
C TYR A 185 21.00 9.51 21.31
N ASP A 186 20.87 8.72 22.38
CA ASP A 186 21.95 8.38 23.32
C ASP A 186 22.72 9.60 23.86
N PHE A 187 22.12 10.80 23.83
CA PHE A 187 22.77 12.07 24.16
C PHE A 187 24.04 12.36 23.33
N ASP A 188 24.13 11.79 22.13
CA ASP A 188 25.25 11.97 21.22
C ASP A 188 24.83 12.77 19.98
N ILE A 189 25.43 13.94 19.81
CA ILE A 189 25.20 14.83 18.67
C ILE A 189 25.47 14.17 17.31
N ASN A 190 26.33 13.15 17.25
CA ASN A 190 26.62 12.43 16.01
C ASN A 190 25.39 11.69 15.45
N ASN A 191 24.35 11.49 16.26
CA ASN A 191 23.10 10.87 15.84
C ASN A 191 22.10 11.86 15.23
N TYR A 192 22.36 13.17 15.29
CA TYR A 192 21.43 14.22 14.86
C TYR A 192 21.01 14.08 13.39
N ASP A 193 21.95 13.88 12.47
CA ASP A 193 21.63 13.80 11.05
C ASP A 193 20.90 12.50 10.67
N THR A 194 21.20 11.41 11.38
CA THR A 194 20.62 10.09 11.10
C THR A 194 19.21 9.95 11.68
N TYR A 195 19.04 10.29 12.96
CA TYR A 195 17.80 10.01 13.69
C TYR A 195 16.95 11.25 13.95
N GLY A 196 17.50 12.45 13.79
CA GLY A 196 16.88 13.70 14.23
C GLY A 196 16.97 13.88 15.74
N LEU A 197 15.97 14.54 16.32
CA LEU A 197 15.85 14.76 17.76
C LEU A 197 14.68 13.97 18.33
N LEU A 198 14.82 13.58 19.59
CA LEU A 198 13.69 13.17 20.40
C LEU A 198 13.14 14.40 21.13
N TYR A 199 11.84 14.39 21.39
CA TYR A 199 11.15 15.45 22.13
C TYR A 199 10.26 14.84 23.19
N ASN A 200 10.13 15.51 24.33
CA ASN A 200 9.20 15.06 25.33
C ASN A 200 7.75 15.42 25.00
N GLY A 201 6.79 14.83 25.73
CA GLY A 201 5.38 15.06 25.48
C GLY A 201 4.97 16.52 25.67
N TYR A 202 5.63 17.25 26.59
CA TYR A 202 5.40 18.69 26.78
C TYR A 202 5.80 19.51 25.55
N ALA A 203 6.87 19.13 24.85
CA ALA A 203 7.24 19.77 23.59
C ALA A 203 6.30 19.40 22.44
N ILE A 204 5.92 18.12 22.33
CA ILE A 204 5.07 17.62 21.24
C ILE A 204 3.64 18.16 21.33
N PHE A 205 3.10 18.25 22.55
CA PHE A 205 1.72 18.70 22.81
C PHE A 205 1.58 20.22 22.98
N ASP A 206 2.68 20.97 22.81
CA ASP A 206 2.69 22.42 23.01
C ASP A 206 1.88 23.14 21.92
N GLN A 207 1.06 24.11 22.34
CA GLN A 207 0.25 24.95 21.46
C GLN A 207 1.06 25.78 20.45
N ARG A 208 2.36 26.01 20.69
CA ARG A 208 3.26 26.73 19.77
C ARG A 208 3.59 25.93 18.52
N ASN A 209 3.18 24.65 18.47
CA ASN A 209 3.36 23.70 17.38
C ASN A 209 4.82 23.41 17.07
N ILE A 210 5.26 22.19 17.40
CA ILE A 210 6.63 21.75 17.15
C ILE A 210 6.92 21.53 15.66
N CYS A 211 5.88 21.22 14.88
CA CYS A 211 6.02 20.97 13.46
C CYS A 211 6.27 22.26 12.66
N PRO A 212 6.80 22.15 11.43
CA PRO A 212 6.87 23.29 10.51
C PRO A 212 5.53 24.01 10.41
N CYS A 213 5.54 25.31 10.18
CA CYS A 213 4.29 26.07 10.08
C CYS A 213 3.39 25.55 8.95
N GLY A 214 2.11 25.34 9.26
CA GLY A 214 1.15 24.71 8.35
C GLY A 214 1.16 23.17 8.35
N TRP A 215 2.07 22.56 9.12
CA TRP A 215 2.11 21.13 9.43
C TRP A 215 1.74 20.91 10.90
N ARG A 216 1.48 19.66 11.27
CA ARG A 216 1.06 19.31 12.63
C ARG A 216 1.56 17.93 13.03
N VAL A 217 1.55 17.69 14.34
CA VAL A 217 1.70 16.34 14.90
C VAL A 217 0.50 15.49 14.42
N PRO A 218 0.73 14.25 13.98
CA PRO A 218 -0.35 13.38 13.55
C PRO A 218 -1.31 13.06 14.68
N THR A 219 -2.57 12.81 14.32
CA THR A 219 -3.60 12.30 15.21
C THR A 219 -3.81 10.80 14.99
N ASP A 220 -4.66 10.20 15.80
CA ASP A 220 -5.13 8.83 15.58
C ASP A 220 -5.84 8.64 14.22
N TYR A 221 -6.55 9.67 13.74
CA TYR A 221 -7.16 9.66 12.41
C TYR A 221 -6.11 9.59 11.31
N ASP A 222 -5.01 10.33 11.45
CA ASP A 222 -3.99 10.32 10.40
C ASP A 222 -3.31 8.97 10.23
N TRP A 223 -2.97 8.34 11.35
CA TRP A 223 -2.41 7.00 11.34
C TRP A 223 -3.40 5.98 10.80
N SER A 224 -4.69 6.12 11.13
CA SER A 224 -5.73 5.26 10.60
C SER A 224 -5.86 5.37 9.08
N GLU A 225 -5.87 6.59 8.54
CA GLU A 225 -5.90 6.84 7.09
C GLU A 225 -4.67 6.25 6.40
N LEU A 226 -3.47 6.47 6.93
CA LEU A 226 -2.23 5.91 6.39
C LEU A 226 -2.24 4.37 6.40
N ILE A 227 -2.64 3.75 7.52
CA ILE A 227 -2.70 2.29 7.65
C ILE A 227 -3.71 1.69 6.65
N ILE A 228 -4.88 2.33 6.50
CA ILE A 228 -5.90 1.91 5.53
C ILE A 228 -5.36 2.05 4.10
N TYR A 229 -4.71 3.17 3.79
CA TYR A 229 -4.14 3.44 2.47
C TYR A 229 -3.08 2.39 2.08
N LEU A 230 -2.29 1.93 3.05
CA LEU A 230 -1.28 0.88 2.85
C LEU A 230 -1.85 -0.56 2.88
N GLY A 231 -3.17 -0.70 3.00
CA GLY A 231 -3.92 -1.95 2.85
C GLY A 231 -4.30 -2.64 4.16
N ASN A 232 -4.06 -2.02 5.32
CA ASN A 232 -4.49 -2.48 6.66
C ASN A 232 -4.36 -3.98 6.90
N ASN A 233 -3.16 -4.52 6.69
CA ASN A 233 -2.84 -5.91 6.94
C ASN A 233 -1.54 -6.07 7.73
N LYS A 234 -1.19 -7.32 8.07
CA LYS A 234 -0.01 -7.67 8.88
C LYS A 234 1.35 -7.23 8.29
N TYR A 235 1.39 -6.78 7.03
CA TYR A 235 2.60 -6.28 6.36
C TYR A 235 2.62 -4.74 6.24
N THR A 236 1.62 -4.04 6.77
CA THR A 236 1.51 -2.58 6.64
C THR A 236 2.75 -1.87 7.18
N GLY A 237 3.18 -2.17 8.41
CA GLY A 237 4.38 -1.55 8.97
C GLY A 237 5.65 -1.95 8.22
N SER A 238 5.70 -3.15 7.62
CA SER A 238 6.82 -3.55 6.75
C SER A 238 6.96 -2.69 5.49
N LYS A 239 5.85 -2.17 4.95
CA LYS A 239 5.87 -1.19 3.85
C LYS A 239 6.43 0.17 4.28
N MET A 240 6.47 0.45 5.58
CA MET A 240 6.90 1.72 6.15
C MET A 240 8.34 1.73 6.64
N LYS A 241 8.91 0.57 6.94
CA LYS A 241 10.29 0.45 7.43
C LYS A 241 11.31 0.67 6.32
N THR A 242 12.43 1.31 6.66
CA THR A 242 13.64 1.21 5.83
C THR A 242 14.13 -0.23 5.71
N THR A 243 14.80 -0.52 4.59
CA THR A 243 15.37 -1.84 4.30
C THR A 243 16.77 -2.00 4.89
N GLY A 244 17.32 -3.20 4.79
CA GLY A 244 18.66 -3.53 5.28
C GLY A 244 18.71 -3.78 6.78
N THR A 245 19.86 -4.29 7.24
CA THR A 245 20.10 -4.65 8.64
C THR A 245 21.48 -4.24 9.12
N LEU A 246 21.64 -4.13 10.44
CA LEU A 246 22.92 -3.87 11.10
C LEU A 246 23.91 -4.99 10.84
N GLU A 247 23.46 -6.24 10.98
CA GLU A 247 24.28 -7.43 10.84
C GLU A 247 24.83 -7.60 9.42
N GLU A 248 24.11 -7.09 8.41
CA GLU A 248 24.55 -7.08 7.01
C GLU A 248 25.31 -5.80 6.63
N GLY A 249 25.33 -4.78 7.50
CA GLY A 249 25.92 -3.47 7.21
C GLY A 249 25.16 -2.68 6.14
N THR A 250 23.87 -2.99 5.91
CA THR A 250 23.03 -2.41 4.86
C THR A 250 21.93 -1.49 5.39
N GLY A 251 21.73 -1.44 6.71
CA GLY A 251 20.70 -0.61 7.33
C GLY A 251 20.86 -0.50 8.85
N LEU A 252 19.87 0.12 9.50
CA LEU A 252 19.89 0.41 10.94
C LEU A 252 19.04 -0.55 11.79
N TRP A 253 18.22 -1.38 11.14
CA TRP A 253 17.38 -2.36 11.82
C TRP A 253 18.19 -3.57 12.23
N LYS A 254 17.91 -4.10 13.41
CA LYS A 254 18.38 -5.42 13.81
C LYS A 254 17.71 -6.49 12.95
N GLN A 255 18.43 -7.57 12.63
CA GLN A 255 17.81 -8.76 12.05
C GLN A 255 16.64 -9.27 12.92
N PRO A 256 15.52 -9.70 12.30
CA PRO A 256 15.42 -10.06 10.88
C PRO A 256 15.00 -8.91 9.95
N ASN A 257 14.62 -7.74 10.47
CA ASN A 257 13.91 -6.68 9.71
C ASN A 257 12.87 -7.24 8.71
N GLY A 258 12.06 -8.20 9.19
CA GLY A 258 11.33 -9.10 8.30
C GLY A 258 10.34 -8.36 7.41
N PHE A 259 10.32 -8.74 6.12
CA PHE A 259 9.46 -8.22 5.06
C PHE A 259 9.58 -6.71 4.76
N ALA A 260 10.55 -6.00 5.36
CA ALA A 260 10.74 -4.58 5.10
C ALA A 260 11.07 -4.33 3.63
N ASN A 261 10.32 -3.43 2.99
CA ASN A 261 10.50 -3.11 1.58
C ASN A 261 10.39 -1.61 1.27
N ASN A 262 10.04 -0.78 2.26
CA ASN A 262 9.87 0.66 2.14
C ASN A 262 8.98 1.13 0.97
N LEU A 263 8.05 0.29 0.48
CA LEU A 263 7.23 0.62 -0.69
C LEU A 263 6.36 1.86 -0.49
N SER A 264 6.08 2.25 0.77
CA SER A 264 5.37 3.49 1.07
C SER A 264 6.23 4.75 0.97
N GLY A 265 7.56 4.63 0.88
CA GLY A 265 8.49 5.75 1.00
C GLY A 265 8.60 6.32 2.41
N PHE A 266 7.77 5.90 3.36
CA PHE A 266 7.74 6.45 4.73
C PHE A 266 9.11 6.37 5.39
N SER A 267 9.90 5.32 5.17
CA SER A 267 11.30 5.27 5.64
C SER A 267 11.46 5.37 7.17
N ALA A 268 10.64 4.63 7.92
CA ALA A 268 10.75 4.53 9.38
C ALA A 268 12.10 3.92 9.80
N LEU A 269 12.80 4.62 10.68
CA LEU A 269 14.06 4.18 11.29
C LEU A 269 13.80 3.56 12.66
N PRO A 270 14.63 2.59 13.10
CA PRO A 270 14.44 1.88 14.35
C PRO A 270 15.05 2.65 15.53
N GLY A 271 14.56 3.88 15.70
CA GLY A 271 15.09 4.81 16.67
C GLY A 271 14.71 4.45 18.10
N GLY A 272 13.62 3.70 18.34
CA GLY A 272 13.07 3.48 19.68
C GLY A 272 12.58 4.77 20.35
N TYR A 273 12.61 4.83 21.68
CA TYR A 273 12.29 6.03 22.45
C TYR A 273 13.06 6.09 23.78
N GLN A 274 13.23 7.28 24.33
CA GLN A 274 13.83 7.51 25.64
C GLN A 274 12.76 7.41 26.72
N GLU A 275 12.93 6.48 27.67
CA GLU A 275 12.04 6.33 28.83
C GLU A 275 12.46 7.28 29.97
N TYR A 276 11.51 7.61 30.85
CA TYR A 276 11.79 8.34 32.08
C TYR A 276 12.45 7.43 33.11
N GLY A 277 13.78 7.46 33.16
CA GLY A 277 14.58 6.77 34.17
C GLY A 277 16.07 6.75 33.82
N PRO A 278 16.97 6.57 34.80
CA PRO A 278 18.41 6.61 34.58
C PRO A 278 18.84 5.46 33.66
N SER A 279 19.03 5.78 32.37
CA SER A 279 19.57 4.93 31.31
C SER A 279 18.64 3.91 30.65
N TYR A 280 17.33 4.18 30.60
CA TYR A 280 16.38 3.30 29.89
C TYR A 280 16.06 3.83 28.49
N PHE A 281 16.87 3.44 27.51
CA PHE A 281 16.50 3.57 26.11
C PHE A 281 15.76 2.31 25.65
N TYR A 282 14.52 2.44 25.17
CA TYR A 282 13.71 1.31 24.74
C TYR A 282 13.72 1.15 23.22
N GLY A 283 13.85 -0.09 22.76
CA GLY A 283 13.63 -0.43 21.35
C GLY A 283 14.74 0.00 20.38
N LYS A 284 15.95 0.26 20.90
CA LYS A 284 17.15 0.52 20.10
C LYS A 284 17.31 -0.52 18.99
N ASN A 285 17.31 -0.06 17.74
CA ASN A 285 17.44 -0.86 16.53
C ASN A 285 16.33 -1.92 16.31
N THR A 286 15.30 -1.97 17.16
CA THR A 286 14.24 -2.99 17.10
C THR A 286 12.84 -2.43 16.94
N TYR A 287 12.61 -1.14 17.23
CA TYR A 287 11.33 -0.50 17.05
C TYR A 287 11.49 0.90 16.44
N ALA A 288 10.59 1.25 15.53
CA ALA A 288 10.30 2.64 15.22
C ALA A 288 9.10 3.06 16.07
N VAL A 289 9.18 4.21 16.74
CA VAL A 289 8.12 4.69 17.64
C VAL A 289 7.82 6.14 17.34
N PHE A 290 6.55 6.46 17.12
CA PHE A 290 6.08 7.78 16.76
C PHE A 290 4.94 8.23 17.67
N PRO A 291 4.99 9.46 18.20
CA PRO A 291 3.89 10.02 18.96
C PRO A 291 2.74 10.43 18.03
N TYR A 292 1.54 10.42 18.57
CA TYR A 292 0.38 11.03 17.95
C TYR A 292 -0.61 11.53 19.02
N ILE A 293 -1.44 12.48 18.62
CA ILE A 293 -2.49 13.03 19.46
C ILE A 293 -3.74 12.17 19.31
N ASN A 294 -4.13 11.46 20.37
CA ASN A 294 -5.42 10.77 20.41
C ASN A 294 -6.54 11.79 20.61
N THR A 295 -7.56 11.73 19.75
CA THR A 295 -8.70 12.65 19.71
C THR A 295 -10.06 11.95 19.88
N GLN A 296 -10.08 10.65 20.20
CA GLN A 296 -11.31 9.85 20.34
C GLN A 296 -12.05 10.08 21.66
N GLY A 297 -11.41 10.74 22.64
CA GLY A 297 -11.97 11.05 23.95
C GLY A 297 -12.51 12.48 24.09
N THR A 298 -12.96 12.83 25.30
CA THR A 298 -13.37 14.20 25.65
C THR A 298 -12.19 15.17 25.75
N GLU A 299 -11.01 14.64 26.04
CA GLU A 299 -9.75 15.38 26.11
C GLU A 299 -8.73 14.70 25.21
N SER A 300 -7.93 15.49 24.50
CA SER A 300 -6.85 14.98 23.69
C SER A 300 -5.64 14.64 24.57
N PHE A 301 -4.96 13.55 24.25
CA PHE A 301 -3.77 13.12 24.98
C PHE A 301 -2.77 12.45 24.05
N LEU A 302 -1.52 12.36 24.48
CA LEU A 302 -0.46 11.77 23.67
C LEU A 302 -0.47 10.24 23.78
N GLN A 303 -0.34 9.55 22.64
CA GLN A 303 -0.11 8.12 22.53
C GLN A 303 1.06 7.86 21.58
N MET A 304 1.52 6.61 21.53
CA MET A 304 2.57 6.20 20.60
C MET A 304 2.11 5.05 19.72
N LEU A 305 2.55 5.07 18.48
CA LEU A 305 2.48 3.96 17.55
C LEU A 305 3.88 3.36 17.40
N SER A 306 4.01 2.05 17.51
CA SER A 306 5.27 1.33 17.31
C SER A 306 5.21 0.42 16.09
N ILE A 307 6.34 0.23 15.44
CA ILE A 307 6.54 -0.73 14.34
C ILE A 307 7.70 -1.65 14.71
N ASP A 308 7.47 -2.96 14.75
CA ASP A 308 8.47 -3.94 15.19
C ASP A 308 9.46 -4.39 14.09
N TYR A 309 10.64 -4.83 14.51
CA TYR A 309 11.65 -5.37 13.61
C TYR A 309 11.33 -6.76 13.06
N VAL A 310 10.49 -7.56 13.72
CA VAL A 310 10.28 -8.97 13.31
C VAL A 310 9.44 -9.06 12.05
N ARG A 311 8.30 -8.37 12.00
CA ARG A 311 7.36 -8.42 10.86
C ARG A 311 6.77 -7.07 10.46
N GLY A 312 7.17 -5.99 11.12
CA GLY A 312 6.52 -4.69 10.96
C GLY A 312 5.11 -4.69 11.55
N SER A 313 4.89 -5.43 12.63
CA SER A 313 3.65 -5.37 13.41
C SER A 313 3.50 -3.96 13.98
N ILE A 314 2.30 -3.40 13.83
CA ILE A 314 1.95 -2.09 14.35
C ILE A 314 1.23 -2.27 15.68
N GLU A 315 1.72 -1.63 16.74
CA GLU A 315 1.08 -1.65 18.06
C GLU A 315 0.87 -0.24 18.59
N ILE A 316 -0.20 -0.06 19.37
CA ILE A 316 -0.44 1.18 20.11
C ILE A 316 0.14 1.00 21.51
N LEU A 317 1.03 1.91 21.88
CA LEU A 317 1.63 1.97 23.20
C LEU A 317 1.00 3.11 23.99
N GLY A 318 0.79 2.89 25.28
CA GLY A 318 0.52 3.97 26.22
C GLY A 318 1.71 4.93 26.28
N ASN A 319 1.47 6.18 26.64
CA ASN A 319 2.51 7.19 26.73
C ASN A 319 2.42 8.02 28.02
N SER A 320 3.55 8.62 28.39
CA SER A 320 3.70 9.62 29.43
C SER A 320 4.50 10.80 28.87
N ASN A 321 4.26 12.01 29.38
CA ASN A 321 4.83 13.24 28.81
C ASN A 321 6.34 13.40 29.08
N ASP A 322 6.89 12.54 29.92
CA ASP A 322 8.28 12.50 30.36
C ASP A 322 9.18 11.62 29.47
N ARG A 323 8.63 10.98 28.42
CA ARG A 323 9.39 10.20 27.43
C ARG A 323 9.91 11.06 26.30
N GLY A 324 11.12 10.79 25.80
CA GLY A 324 11.63 11.38 24.57
C GLY A 324 11.23 10.55 23.35
N MET A 325 10.60 11.15 22.36
CA MET A 325 10.05 10.46 21.18
C MET A 325 10.45 11.15 19.87
N TYR A 326 10.71 10.37 18.82
CA TYR A 326 10.89 10.90 17.47
C TYR A 326 9.56 11.34 16.89
N THR A 327 9.48 12.59 16.46
CA THR A 327 8.24 13.14 15.87
C THR A 327 8.36 13.21 14.36
N ARG A 328 7.29 12.85 13.66
CA ARG A 328 7.11 13.15 12.24
C ARG A 328 5.82 13.91 12.05
N CYS A 329 5.87 14.95 11.24
CA CYS A 329 4.74 15.82 11.01
C CYS A 329 3.99 15.40 9.75
N VAL A 330 2.69 15.72 9.74
CA VAL A 330 1.78 15.47 8.64
C VAL A 330 1.04 16.75 8.27
N LYS A 331 0.59 16.83 7.02
CA LYS A 331 -0.27 17.89 6.49
C LYS A 331 -1.33 17.26 5.58
N ASN A 332 -2.56 17.76 5.64
CA ASN A 332 -3.61 17.33 4.72
C ASN A 332 -3.50 18.12 3.40
N LEU A 333 -3.81 17.48 2.28
CA LEU A 333 -3.76 18.07 0.94
C LEU A 333 -5.00 18.91 0.56
#